data_AF-A0A8J5VJY6-F1
#
_entry.id   AF-A0A8J5VJY6-F1
#
_cell.length_a   1.000
_cell.length_b   1.000
_cell.length_c   1.000
_cell.angle_alpha   90.00
_cell.angle_beta   90.00
_cell.angle_gamma   90.00
#
_symmetry.space_group_name_H-M   'P 1'
#
loop_
_entity.id
_entity.type
_entity.pdbx_description
1 polymer ?
#
loop_
_entity_poly.entity_id
_entity_poly.type
_entity_poly.pdbx_seq_one_letter_code
_entity_poly.pdbx_strand_id
1 'polypeptide(L)'
;MSGVRDRTVDFKESVRVAALSHGYTESQLAALMSSFIIRRPSPKLPFTNTAIKTLESIRELERFIVKHRKDYVDLHRTTEQERDNIEHEVGVFVKACKEQIDILKNRIHAEKSGSSKSWLGTRDESSLMDLIAHQHGVVLILSERLHSVTAQFDRFRTIRFQDAINRAMPRKRIQKKQETKAVEPSKSNLVLKSDVSKVNQEVSTAPLRVQEQLLDNETRALQVELTNLLDAVQETETKMIEMSALNHLMSTHVLQQAQQIQYLYDQAVEATNNVERGNKELSQAIQRNSSSRTFLLLFFFVLTFSVLFLDWYSS
;
A
#
# COMPACT_ATOMS: atom_id res chain seq x y z
N MET A 1 -9.97 41.49 4.55
CA MET A 1 -10.16 40.27 3.72
C MET A 1 -11.33 40.52 2.79
N SER A 2 -11.07 40.90 1.54
CA SER A 2 -12.12 41.15 0.55
C SER A 2 -12.79 39.83 0.17
N GLY A 3 -14.09 39.69 0.46
CA GLY A 3 -14.87 38.51 0.09
C GLY A 3 -14.82 38.29 -1.42
N VAL A 4 -14.39 37.10 -1.82
CA VAL A 4 -14.40 36.68 -3.22
C VAL A 4 -15.85 36.63 -3.69
N ARG A 5 -16.26 37.60 -4.52
CA ARG A 5 -17.59 37.63 -5.12
C ARG A 5 -17.73 36.42 -6.04
N ASP A 6 -18.78 35.63 -5.85
CA ASP A 6 -19.12 34.54 -6.77
C ASP A 6 -19.46 35.14 -8.16
N ARG A 7 -18.60 34.86 -9.14
CA ARG A 7 -18.74 35.31 -10.54
C ARG A 7 -19.33 34.24 -11.46
N THR A 8 -19.90 33.17 -10.92
CA THR A 8 -20.50 32.08 -11.73
C THR A 8 -21.62 32.60 -12.63
N VAL A 9 -22.40 33.59 -12.16
CA VAL A 9 -23.47 34.22 -12.94
C VAL A 9 -22.89 35.08 -14.07
N ASP A 10 -21.91 35.93 -13.76
CA ASP A 10 -21.24 36.80 -14.73
C ASP A 10 -20.57 35.96 -15.86
N PHE A 11 -19.99 34.82 -15.50
CA PHE A 11 -19.43 33.87 -16.45
C PHE A 11 -20.50 33.26 -17.37
N LYS A 12 -21.61 32.76 -16.79
CA LYS A 12 -22.72 32.20 -17.59
C LYS A 12 -23.29 33.21 -18.57
N GLU A 13 -23.42 34.46 -18.12
CA GLU A 13 -23.93 35.55 -18.96
C GLU A 13 -22.95 35.92 -20.07
N SER A 14 -21.64 35.96 -19.78
CA SER A 14 -20.60 36.19 -20.78
C SER A 14 -20.60 35.10 -21.86
N VAL A 15 -20.74 33.83 -21.44
CA VAL A 15 -20.85 32.69 -22.38
C VAL A 15 -22.11 32.79 -23.23
N ARG A 16 -23.24 33.20 -22.64
CA ARG A 16 -24.50 33.41 -23.36
C ARG A 16 -24.36 34.47 -24.46
N VAL A 17 -23.76 35.61 -24.12
CA VAL A 17 -23.52 36.71 -25.06
C VAL A 17 -22.56 36.28 -26.19
N ALA A 18 -21.48 35.57 -25.86
CA ALA A 18 -20.53 35.07 -26.84
C ALA A 18 -21.13 34.00 -27.76
N ALA A 19 -22.00 33.13 -27.25
CA ALA A 19 -22.67 32.12 -28.06
C ALA A 19 -23.65 32.76 -29.06
N LEU A 20 -24.39 33.77 -28.63
CA LEU A 20 -25.26 34.55 -29.51
C LEU A 20 -24.47 35.28 -30.60
N SER A 21 -23.31 35.85 -30.26
CA SER A 21 -22.45 36.52 -31.26
C SER A 21 -21.86 35.56 -32.30
N HIS A 22 -21.77 34.27 -31.98
CA HIS A 22 -21.33 33.21 -32.89
C HIS A 22 -22.49 32.52 -33.63
N GLY A 23 -23.72 33.02 -33.52
CA GLY A 23 -24.87 32.52 -34.27
C GLY A 23 -25.49 31.23 -33.74
N TYR A 24 -25.33 30.92 -32.46
CA TYR A 24 -25.97 29.76 -31.84
C TYR A 24 -27.51 29.91 -31.87
N THR A 25 -28.21 28.83 -32.22
CA THR A 25 -29.67 28.78 -32.15
C THR A 25 -30.16 28.76 -30.70
N GLU A 26 -31.43 29.14 -30.46
CA GLU A 26 -32.03 29.12 -29.13
C GLU A 26 -31.97 27.72 -28.48
N SER A 27 -32.13 26.67 -29.29
CA SER A 27 -31.96 25.27 -28.87
C SER A 27 -30.53 24.91 -28.47
N GLN A 28 -29.52 25.40 -29.20
CA GLN A 28 -28.11 25.20 -28.87
C GLN A 28 -27.71 25.98 -27.62
N LEU A 29 -28.25 27.18 -27.43
CA LEU A 29 -28.04 28.00 -26.24
C LEU A 29 -28.65 27.33 -25.00
N ALA A 30 -29.86 26.79 -25.10
CA ALA A 30 -30.49 26.03 -24.01
C ALA A 30 -29.70 24.76 -23.66
N ALA A 31 -29.17 24.05 -24.66
CA ALA A 31 -28.30 22.88 -24.46
C ALA A 31 -26.95 23.25 -23.81
N LEU A 32 -26.37 24.40 -24.17
CA LEU A 32 -25.15 24.92 -23.56
C LEU A 32 -25.40 25.36 -22.11
N MET A 33 -26.47 26.10 -21.85
CA MET A 33 -26.82 26.59 -20.51
C MET A 33 -27.17 25.45 -19.55
N SER A 34 -27.87 24.42 -20.03
CA SER A 34 -28.16 23.21 -19.24
C SER A 34 -26.91 22.40 -18.91
N SER A 35 -25.87 22.44 -19.75
CA SER A 35 -24.59 21.78 -19.45
C SER A 35 -23.83 22.39 -18.25
N PHE A 36 -24.10 23.66 -17.91
CA PHE A 36 -23.55 24.28 -16.70
C PHE A 36 -24.30 23.88 -15.42
N ILE A 37 -25.50 23.31 -15.55
CA ILE A 37 -26.32 22.83 -14.43
C ILE A 37 -26.01 21.36 -14.15
N ILE A 38 -25.89 20.55 -15.20
CA ILE A 38 -25.61 19.12 -15.10
C ILE A 38 -24.19 18.90 -15.62
N ARG A 39 -23.24 18.66 -14.70
CA ARG A 39 -21.91 18.20 -15.08
C ARG A 39 -22.06 16.93 -15.91
N ARG A 40 -21.75 17.00 -17.20
CA ARG A 40 -21.68 15.79 -18.03
C ARG A 40 -20.57 14.93 -17.44
N PRO A 41 -20.85 13.66 -17.08
CA PRO A 41 -19.78 12.77 -16.66
C PRO A 41 -18.80 12.66 -17.82
N SER A 42 -17.55 13.09 -17.59
CA SER A 42 -16.49 12.89 -18.56
C SER A 42 -16.41 11.39 -18.87
N PRO A 43 -16.23 10.99 -20.15
CA PRO A 43 -16.07 9.59 -20.48
C PRO A 43 -14.91 9.01 -19.66
N LYS A 44 -15.20 7.99 -18.85
CA LYS A 44 -14.19 7.35 -18.00
C LYS A 44 -13.12 6.74 -18.92
N LEU A 45 -11.87 7.18 -18.78
CA LEU A 45 -10.77 6.60 -19.53
C LEU A 45 -10.68 5.09 -19.25
N PRO A 46 -10.24 4.27 -20.23
CA PRO A 46 -10.04 2.84 -20.02
C PRO A 46 -9.20 2.52 -18.78
N PHE A 47 -8.16 3.32 -18.51
CA PHE A 47 -7.36 3.25 -17.28
C PHE A 47 -8.23 3.39 -16.01
N THR A 48 -9.04 4.45 -15.93
CA THR A 48 -9.90 4.71 -14.76
C THR A 48 -10.93 3.61 -14.54
N ASN A 49 -11.50 3.05 -15.61
CA ASN A 49 -12.43 1.92 -15.49
C ASN A 49 -11.73 0.66 -14.96
N THR A 50 -10.53 0.34 -15.45
CA THR A 50 -9.75 -0.78 -14.92
C THR A 50 -9.40 -0.55 -13.45
N ALA A 51 -8.93 0.64 -13.08
CA ALA A 51 -8.60 1.00 -11.69
C ALA A 51 -9.80 0.89 -10.72
N ILE A 52 -10.98 1.34 -11.15
CA ILE A 52 -12.22 1.22 -10.37
C ILE A 52 -12.59 -0.26 -10.15
N LYS A 53 -12.50 -1.09 -11.19
CA LYS A 53 -12.75 -2.53 -11.07
C LYS A 53 -11.79 -3.20 -10.10
N THR A 54 -10.50 -2.85 -10.16
CA THR A 54 -9.50 -3.35 -9.21
C THR A 54 -9.82 -2.95 -7.78
N LEU A 55 -10.25 -1.70 -7.55
CA LEU A 55 -10.68 -1.24 -6.24
C LEU A 55 -11.90 -2.02 -5.72
N GLU A 56 -12.87 -2.32 -6.59
CA GLU A 56 -14.04 -3.13 -6.24
C GLU A 56 -13.63 -4.55 -5.82
N SER A 57 -12.73 -5.20 -6.56
CA SER A 57 -12.18 -6.51 -6.19
C SER A 57 -11.42 -6.49 -4.86
N ILE A 58 -10.62 -5.45 -4.58
CA ILE A 58 -9.95 -5.30 -3.27
C ILE A 58 -10.98 -5.15 -2.13
N ARG A 59 -12.07 -4.41 -2.36
CA ARG A 59 -13.15 -4.25 -1.37
C ARG A 59 -13.93 -5.55 -1.15
N GLU A 60 -14.07 -6.39 -2.17
CA GLU A 60 -14.65 -7.72 -2.03
C GLU A 60 -13.77 -8.63 -1.20
N LEU A 61 -12.46 -8.61 -1.44
CA LEU A 61 -11.47 -9.32 -0.63
C LEU A 61 -11.50 -8.88 0.84
N GLU A 62 -11.55 -7.57 1.10
CA GLU A 62 -11.67 -7.04 2.47
C GLU A 62 -12.95 -7.53 3.17
N ARG A 63 -14.09 -7.46 2.47
CA ARG A 63 -15.37 -7.97 2.99
C ARG A 63 -15.32 -9.47 3.27
N PHE A 64 -14.68 -10.24 2.39
CA PHE A 64 -14.48 -11.67 2.54
C PHE A 64 -13.65 -11.98 3.80
N ILE A 65 -12.49 -11.34 3.96
CA ILE A 65 -11.59 -11.52 5.11
C ILE A 65 -12.30 -11.18 6.44
N VAL A 66 -13.04 -10.07 6.49
CA VAL A 66 -13.76 -9.66 7.71
C VAL A 66 -14.89 -10.64 8.04
N LYS A 67 -15.63 -11.12 7.03
CA LYS A 67 -16.71 -12.10 7.20
C LYS A 67 -16.18 -13.42 7.76
N HIS A 68 -15.06 -13.91 7.24
CA HIS A 68 -14.47 -15.20 7.62
C HIS A 68 -13.49 -15.12 8.79
N ARG A 69 -13.29 -13.94 9.40
CA ARG A 69 -12.35 -13.77 10.53
C ARG A 69 -12.57 -14.78 11.66
N LYS A 70 -13.81 -14.92 12.14
CA LYS A 70 -14.13 -15.82 13.27
C LYS A 70 -13.97 -17.28 12.86
N ASP A 71 -14.48 -17.61 11.68
CA ASP A 71 -14.38 -18.94 11.08
C ASP A 71 -12.92 -19.35 10.89
N TYR A 72 -12.02 -18.41 10.60
CA TYR A 72 -10.61 -18.69 10.39
C TYR A 72 -9.79 -18.80 11.69
N VAL A 73 -10.06 -17.93 12.67
CA VAL A 73 -9.28 -17.87 13.93
C VAL A 73 -9.76 -18.88 14.98
N ASP A 74 -11.07 -19.13 15.07
CA ASP A 74 -11.63 -19.98 16.13
C ASP A 74 -11.53 -21.47 15.78
N LEU A 75 -10.71 -22.22 16.53
CA LEU A 75 -10.47 -23.65 16.27
C LEU A 75 -11.75 -24.50 16.21
N HIS A 76 -12.73 -24.22 17.08
CA HIS A 76 -13.90 -25.06 17.30
C HIS A 76 -15.06 -24.76 16.34
N ARG A 77 -14.89 -23.77 15.47
CA ARG A 77 -15.95 -23.25 14.60
C ARG A 77 -15.91 -23.85 13.20
N THR A 78 -14.73 -24.26 12.75
CA THR A 78 -14.46 -24.75 11.40
C THR A 78 -13.42 -25.87 11.41
N THR A 79 -13.40 -26.65 10.33
CA THR A 79 -12.39 -27.65 10.06
C THR A 79 -11.11 -27.03 9.51
N GLU A 80 -9.98 -27.75 9.60
CA GLU A 80 -8.73 -27.31 8.98
C GLU A 80 -8.85 -27.15 7.46
N GLN A 81 -9.58 -28.06 6.80
CA GLN A 81 -9.85 -27.97 5.36
C GLN A 81 -10.59 -26.69 4.97
N GLU A 82 -11.59 -26.26 5.76
CA GLU A 82 -12.30 -25.01 5.50
C GLU A 82 -11.40 -23.78 5.64
N ARG A 83 -10.45 -23.81 6.57
CA ARG A 83 -9.46 -22.71 6.72
C ARG A 83 -8.50 -22.65 5.56
N ASP A 84 -8.05 -23.80 5.08
CA ASP A 84 -7.14 -23.88 3.94
C ASP A 84 -7.87 -23.45 2.65
N ASN A 85 -9.18 -23.71 2.53
CA ASN A 85 -10.01 -23.15 1.47
C ASN A 85 -10.10 -21.61 1.54
N ILE A 86 -10.27 -21.04 2.75
CA ILE A 86 -10.26 -19.58 2.96
C ILE A 86 -8.90 -18.99 2.55
N GLU A 87 -7.79 -19.61 2.95
CA GLU A 87 -6.44 -19.19 2.54
C GLU A 87 -6.26 -19.25 1.02
N HIS A 88 -6.74 -20.32 0.39
CA HIS A 88 -6.68 -20.48 -1.05
C HIS A 88 -7.46 -19.38 -1.78
N GLU A 89 -8.70 -19.11 -1.38
CA GLU A 89 -9.51 -18.04 -1.97
C GLU A 89 -8.85 -16.67 -1.81
N VAL A 90 -8.36 -16.33 -0.60
CA VAL A 90 -7.60 -15.09 -0.37
C VAL A 90 -6.38 -15.03 -1.29
N GLY A 91 -5.63 -16.13 -1.43
CA GLY A 91 -4.49 -16.23 -2.35
C GLY A 91 -4.85 -15.94 -3.81
N VAL A 92 -5.96 -16.50 -4.29
CA VAL A 92 -6.47 -16.25 -5.65
C VAL A 92 -6.87 -14.79 -5.85
N PHE A 93 -7.61 -14.21 -4.91
CA PHE A 93 -8.01 -12.79 -4.98
C PHE A 93 -6.80 -11.85 -4.99
N VAL A 94 -5.81 -12.08 -4.12
CA VAL A 94 -4.60 -11.25 -4.04
C VAL A 94 -3.81 -11.33 -5.34
N LYS A 95 -3.64 -12.53 -5.92
CA LYS A 95 -2.97 -12.72 -7.22
C LYS A 95 -3.71 -11.99 -8.35
N ALA A 96 -5.03 -12.14 -8.44
CA ALA A 96 -5.83 -11.47 -9.45
C ALA A 96 -5.77 -9.93 -9.34
N CYS A 97 -5.85 -9.39 -8.12
CA CYS A 97 -5.73 -7.95 -7.89
C CYS A 97 -4.33 -7.45 -8.26
N LYS A 98 -3.28 -8.21 -7.92
CA LYS A 98 -1.89 -7.89 -8.30
C LYS A 98 -1.73 -7.82 -9.81
N GLU A 99 -2.23 -8.81 -10.55
CA GLU A 99 -2.15 -8.84 -12.01
C GLU A 99 -2.84 -7.62 -12.64
N GLN A 100 -4.00 -7.21 -12.12
CA GLN A 100 -4.67 -5.99 -12.60
C GLN A 100 -3.85 -4.72 -12.32
N ILE A 101 -3.20 -4.63 -11.15
CA ILE A 101 -2.31 -3.52 -10.82
C ILE A 101 -1.08 -3.50 -11.76
N ASP A 102 -0.51 -4.67 -12.06
CA ASP A 102 0.63 -4.78 -12.99
C ASP A 102 0.22 -4.38 -14.42
N ILE A 103 -0.99 -4.72 -14.87
CA ILE A 103 -1.55 -4.24 -16.15
C ILE A 103 -1.65 -2.70 -16.15
N LEU A 104 -2.14 -2.09 -15.07
CA LEU A 104 -2.21 -0.63 -14.95
C LEU A 104 -0.81 -0.01 -15.00
N LYS A 105 0.16 -0.58 -14.27
CA LYS A 105 1.56 -0.14 -14.27
C LYS A 105 2.18 -0.21 -15.67
N ASN A 106 1.97 -1.31 -16.39
CA ASN A 106 2.52 -1.52 -17.72
C ASN A 106 1.94 -0.54 -18.75
N ARG A 107 0.66 -0.15 -18.61
CA ARG A 107 0.05 0.89 -19.45
C ARG A 107 0.73 2.25 -19.26
N ILE A 108 1.06 2.62 -18.02
CA ILE A 108 1.77 3.87 -17.73
C ILE A 108 3.18 3.86 -18.36
N HIS A 109 3.89 2.73 -18.25
CA HIS A 109 5.20 2.59 -18.88
C HIS A 109 5.13 2.67 -20.42
N ALA A 110 4.12 2.07 -21.04
CA ALA A 110 3.92 2.12 -22.49
C ALA A 110 3.62 3.55 -22.98
N GLU A 111 2.80 4.31 -22.25
CA GLU A 111 2.51 5.72 -22.54
C GLU A 111 3.78 6.58 -22.46
N LYS A 112 4.65 6.33 -21.47
CA LYS A 112 5.94 7.02 -21.32
C LYS A 112 6.92 6.73 -22.48
N SER A 113 6.97 5.48 -22.96
CA SER A 113 7.90 5.09 -24.04
C SER A 113 7.42 5.46 -25.45
N GLY A 114 6.10 5.48 -25.68
CA GLY A 114 5.53 5.81 -26.99
C GLY A 114 5.49 7.31 -27.33
N SER A 115 5.50 8.18 -26.32
CA SER A 115 5.34 9.64 -26.49
C SER A 115 6.62 10.40 -26.91
N SER A 116 7.79 9.74 -26.90
CA SER A 116 9.08 10.37 -27.24
C SER A 116 9.24 10.86 -28.69
N LYS A 117 8.21 10.71 -29.54
CA LYS A 117 8.23 11.08 -30.96
C LYS A 117 7.43 12.32 -31.34
N SER A 118 6.84 13.06 -30.39
CA SER A 118 6.11 14.30 -30.73
C SER A 118 7.04 15.52 -30.70
N TRP A 119 7.55 15.89 -31.88
CA TRP A 119 8.49 17.00 -32.11
C TRP A 119 7.88 18.42 -31.91
N LEU A 120 6.62 18.55 -31.50
CA LEU A 120 5.93 19.85 -31.34
C LEU A 120 5.44 20.03 -29.90
N GLY A 121 6.30 20.63 -29.08
CA GLY A 121 6.09 20.87 -27.65
C GLY A 121 5.34 22.16 -27.32
N THR A 122 4.78 22.18 -26.11
CA THR A 122 4.98 23.19 -25.03
C THR A 122 3.75 23.30 -24.11
N ARG A 123 2.54 22.97 -24.58
CA ARG A 123 1.31 23.07 -23.75
C ARG A 123 0.74 21.72 -23.33
N ASP A 124 0.99 20.67 -24.10
CA ASP A 124 0.46 19.32 -23.86
C ASP A 124 1.35 18.49 -22.91
N GLU A 125 2.60 18.89 -22.73
CA GLU A 125 3.60 18.14 -21.97
C GLU A 125 3.38 18.24 -20.44
N SER A 126 2.98 19.42 -19.95
CA SER A 126 2.61 19.59 -18.52
C SER A 126 1.36 18.78 -18.17
N SER A 127 0.32 18.84 -19.00
CA SER A 127 -0.90 18.05 -18.80
C SER A 127 -0.65 16.54 -18.89
N LEU A 128 0.30 16.12 -19.73
CA LEU A 128 0.73 14.73 -19.82
C LEU A 128 1.48 14.29 -18.55
N MET A 129 2.37 15.13 -18.01
CA MET A 129 3.05 14.85 -16.73
C MET A 129 2.05 14.77 -15.57
N ASP A 130 1.09 15.68 -15.51
CA ASP A 130 0.02 15.65 -14.51
C ASP A 130 -0.84 14.39 -14.62
N LEU A 131 -1.16 13.95 -15.85
CA LEU A 131 -1.89 12.71 -16.10
C LEU A 131 -1.09 11.49 -15.64
N ILE A 132 0.19 11.41 -15.99
CA ILE A 132 1.09 10.31 -15.62
C ILE A 132 1.27 10.26 -14.09
N ALA A 133 1.46 11.42 -13.45
CA ALA A 133 1.55 11.52 -11.99
C ALA A 133 0.25 11.05 -11.32
N HIS A 134 -0.91 11.46 -11.84
CA HIS A 134 -2.21 11.00 -11.37
C HIS A 134 -2.36 9.47 -11.53
N GLN A 135 -2.02 8.91 -12.69
CA GLN A 135 -2.08 7.47 -12.93
C GLN A 135 -1.16 6.68 -11.99
N HIS A 136 0.07 7.15 -11.76
CA HIS A 136 0.99 6.56 -10.79
C HIS A 136 0.41 6.63 -9.37
N GLY A 137 -0.14 7.78 -8.97
CA GLY A 137 -0.80 7.93 -7.67
C GLY A 137 -1.96 6.94 -7.48
N VAL A 138 -2.78 6.73 -8.50
CA VAL A 138 -3.86 5.71 -8.47
C VAL A 138 -3.30 4.31 -8.24
N VAL A 139 -2.24 3.93 -8.97
CA VAL A 139 -1.58 2.62 -8.81
C VAL A 139 -1.01 2.45 -7.40
N LEU A 140 -0.39 3.48 -6.82
CA LEU A 140 0.11 3.44 -5.45
C LEU A 140 -1.02 3.21 -4.45
N ILE A 141 -2.12 3.97 -4.55
CA ILE A 141 -3.27 3.82 -3.66
C ILE A 141 -3.83 2.39 -3.74
N LEU A 142 -3.96 1.83 -4.95
CA LEU A 142 -4.43 0.46 -5.13
C LEU A 142 -3.48 -0.57 -4.49
N SER A 143 -2.17 -0.43 -4.72
CA SER A 143 -1.14 -1.29 -4.14
C SER A 143 -1.14 -1.22 -2.61
N GLU A 144 -1.24 -0.03 -2.02
CA GLU A 144 -1.29 0.19 -0.57
C GLU A 144 -2.54 -0.43 0.03
N ARG A 145 -3.71 -0.25 -0.61
CA ARG A 145 -4.96 -0.86 -0.15
C ARG A 145 -4.90 -2.37 -0.18
N LEU A 146 -4.40 -2.95 -1.28
CA LEU A 146 -4.23 -4.40 -1.39
C LEU A 146 -3.25 -4.93 -0.33
N HIS A 147 -2.11 -4.25 -0.12
CA HIS A 147 -1.16 -4.61 0.92
C HIS A 147 -1.77 -4.53 2.32
N SER A 148 -2.52 -3.48 2.64
CA SER A 148 -3.20 -3.34 3.94
C SER A 148 -4.18 -4.49 4.21
N VAL A 149 -4.93 -4.91 3.20
CA VAL A 149 -5.89 -6.03 3.31
C VAL A 149 -5.17 -7.37 3.48
N THR A 150 -4.11 -7.61 2.70
CA THR A 150 -3.27 -8.82 2.82
C THR A 150 -2.58 -8.88 4.19
N ALA A 151 -2.03 -7.76 4.67
CA ALA A 151 -1.40 -7.67 5.98
C ALA A 151 -2.40 -7.90 7.13
N GLN A 152 -3.66 -7.49 6.96
CA GLN A 152 -4.71 -7.80 7.94
C GLN A 152 -4.96 -9.32 8.00
N PHE A 153 -5.00 -9.99 6.85
CA PHE A 153 -5.15 -11.44 6.80
C PHE A 153 -3.96 -12.16 7.42
N ASP A 154 -2.73 -11.74 7.10
CA ASP A 154 -1.50 -12.32 7.67
C ASP A 154 -1.50 -12.26 9.21
N ARG A 155 -2.04 -11.19 9.82
CA ARG A 155 -2.20 -11.13 11.29
C ARG A 155 -3.11 -12.24 11.80
N PHE A 156 -4.19 -12.56 11.10
CA PHE A 156 -5.06 -13.68 11.49
C PHE A 156 -4.33 -15.01 11.36
N ARG A 157 -3.51 -15.17 10.32
CA ARG A 157 -2.65 -16.35 10.15
C ARG A 157 -1.68 -16.49 11.31
N THR A 158 -0.97 -15.42 11.68
CA THR A 158 -0.06 -15.43 12.84
C THR A 158 -0.75 -15.87 14.13
N ILE A 159 -1.99 -15.41 14.37
CA ILE A 159 -2.77 -15.84 15.54
C ILE A 159 -3.06 -17.35 15.49
N ARG A 160 -3.49 -17.88 14.34
CA ARG A 160 -3.73 -19.34 14.14
C ARG A 160 -2.45 -20.13 14.42
N PHE A 161 -1.33 -19.72 13.82
CA PHE A 161 -0.05 -20.42 13.96
C PHE A 161 0.47 -20.36 15.40
N GLN A 162 0.35 -19.21 16.07
CA GLN A 162 0.76 -19.09 17.46
C GLN A 162 -0.10 -19.99 18.38
N ASP A 163 -1.40 -20.12 18.13
CA ASP A 163 -2.25 -21.06 18.90
C ASP A 163 -1.85 -22.52 18.63
N ALA A 164 -1.52 -22.88 17.39
CA ALA A 164 -1.04 -24.21 17.04
C ALA A 164 0.29 -24.56 17.77
N ILE A 165 1.26 -23.63 17.76
CA ILE A 165 2.55 -23.78 18.44
C ILE A 165 2.36 -23.87 19.97
N ASN A 166 1.51 -23.01 20.54
CA ASN A 166 1.24 -23.00 21.99
C ASN A 166 0.54 -24.28 22.48
N ARG A 167 -0.19 -24.98 21.60
CA ARG A 167 -0.81 -26.28 21.88
C ARG A 167 0.16 -27.43 21.73
N ALA A 168 1.00 -27.38 20.70
CA ALA A 168 2.03 -28.40 20.46
C ALA A 168 3.09 -28.37 21.56
N MET A 169 3.39 -27.21 22.15
CA MET A 169 4.27 -27.12 23.32
C MET A 169 3.63 -27.79 24.54
N PRO A 170 4.24 -28.85 25.11
CA PRO A 170 3.73 -29.48 26.31
C PRO A 170 3.77 -28.47 27.46
N ARG A 171 2.59 -28.10 27.97
CA ARG A 171 2.48 -27.41 29.26
C ARG A 171 3.16 -28.30 30.29
N LYS A 172 4.34 -27.92 30.78
CA LYS A 172 4.98 -28.53 31.96
C LYS A 172 4.02 -28.47 33.15
N ARG A 173 3.11 -29.44 33.26
CA ARG A 173 2.48 -29.81 34.52
C ARG A 173 3.57 -30.52 35.32
N ILE A 174 4.40 -29.72 35.97
CA ILE A 174 5.13 -30.18 37.16
C ILE A 174 4.02 -30.59 38.13
N GLN A 175 3.73 -31.89 38.18
CA GLN A 175 2.84 -32.45 39.18
C GLN A 175 3.50 -32.19 40.52
N LYS A 176 3.05 -31.14 41.21
CA LYS A 176 3.39 -30.88 42.60
C LYS A 176 2.75 -32.01 43.40
N LYS A 177 3.52 -33.09 43.60
CA LYS A 177 3.20 -34.20 44.49
C LYS A 177 2.74 -33.58 45.81
N GLN A 178 1.47 -33.80 46.15
CA GLN A 178 0.97 -33.43 47.48
C GLN A 178 1.76 -34.25 48.50
N GLU A 179 2.71 -33.59 49.16
CA GLU A 179 3.25 -34.05 50.44
C GLU A 179 2.12 -33.99 51.46
N THR A 180 1.54 -35.15 51.75
CA THR A 180 0.80 -35.41 52.97
C THR A 180 1.74 -35.14 54.15
N LYS A 181 1.50 -34.04 54.87
CA LYS A 181 2.21 -33.71 56.11
C LYS A 181 1.94 -34.75 57.20
N ALA A 182 3.04 -35.21 57.79
CA ALA A 182 3.13 -36.09 58.94
C ALA A 182 2.59 -35.46 60.25
N VAL A 183 2.14 -36.33 61.15
CA VAL A 183 2.15 -36.12 62.60
C VAL A 183 2.93 -37.30 63.22
N GLU A 184 4.07 -36.96 63.82
CA GLU A 184 5.03 -37.75 64.64
C GLU A 184 4.41 -38.26 65.97
N PRO A 185 5.15 -38.84 66.95
CA PRO A 185 6.28 -39.80 66.93
C PRO A 185 6.03 -40.97 67.92
N SER A 186 6.77 -42.09 67.84
CA SER A 186 7.20 -42.80 69.07
C SER A 186 8.16 -43.99 68.86
N LYS A 187 9.28 -43.88 69.59
CA LYS A 187 9.99 -44.93 70.35
C LYS A 187 11.10 -45.75 69.66
N SER A 188 12.33 -45.29 69.95
CA SER A 188 13.45 -46.03 70.58
C SER A 188 13.89 -47.38 70.00
N ASN A 189 15.14 -47.46 69.51
CA ASN A 189 16.30 -47.91 70.29
C ASN A 189 17.59 -47.95 69.45
N LEU A 190 18.57 -47.17 69.92
CA LEU A 190 19.98 -47.53 70.17
C LEU A 190 20.56 -48.84 69.58
N VAL A 191 21.67 -48.67 68.84
CA VAL A 191 23.00 -49.31 69.02
C VAL A 191 23.62 -49.79 67.71
N LEU A 192 24.76 -49.16 67.40
CA LEU A 192 25.81 -49.61 66.49
C LEU A 192 26.36 -50.99 66.89
N LYS A 193 26.52 -51.90 65.92
CA LYS A 193 27.61 -52.88 65.94
C LYS A 193 28.07 -53.25 64.54
N SER A 194 29.39 -53.40 64.46
CA SER A 194 30.25 -53.60 63.29
C SER A 194 30.26 -55.06 62.79
N ASP A 195 30.95 -55.21 61.64
CA ASP A 195 31.72 -56.36 61.18
C ASP A 195 31.07 -57.41 60.24
N VAL A 196 31.49 -57.30 58.97
CA VAL A 196 32.07 -58.32 58.07
C VAL A 196 31.65 -59.78 58.30
N SER A 197 30.85 -60.34 57.39
CA SER A 197 31.20 -61.54 56.58
C SER A 197 29.99 -62.17 55.86
N LYS A 198 30.14 -62.32 54.54
CA LYS A 198 29.58 -63.33 53.62
C LYS A 198 28.37 -64.16 54.09
N VAL A 199 27.20 -63.93 53.48
CA VAL A 199 26.31 -65.00 52.98
C VAL A 199 25.62 -64.50 51.70
N ASN A 200 25.77 -65.26 50.62
CA ASN A 200 24.98 -65.13 49.39
C ASN A 200 23.49 -65.26 49.72
N GLN A 201 22.69 -64.23 49.44
CA GLN A 201 21.26 -64.40 49.23
C GLN A 201 20.79 -63.34 48.23
N GLU A 202 20.67 -63.80 46.98
CA GLU A 202 19.82 -63.30 45.90
C GLU A 202 19.27 -61.88 46.08
N VAL A 203 20.09 -60.90 45.68
CA VAL A 203 19.61 -59.54 45.41
C VAL A 203 18.67 -59.63 44.22
N SER A 204 17.39 -59.40 44.50
CA SER A 204 16.34 -59.12 43.52
C SER A 204 16.84 -58.10 42.50
N THR A 205 17.23 -58.57 41.32
CA THR A 205 17.65 -57.76 40.16
C THR A 205 16.46 -57.35 39.27
N ALA A 206 15.25 -57.78 39.65
CA ALA A 206 14.02 -57.48 38.93
C ALA A 206 13.56 -56.00 39.06
N PRO A 207 13.61 -55.32 40.22
CA PRO A 207 13.07 -53.96 40.33
C PRO A 207 13.95 -52.89 39.65
N LEU A 208 15.28 -53.07 39.59
CA LEU A 208 16.18 -52.12 38.92
C LEU A 208 16.07 -52.16 37.39
N ARG A 209 16.00 -53.36 36.79
CA ARG A 209 15.83 -53.50 35.34
C ARG A 209 14.50 -52.97 34.85
N VAL A 210 13.43 -53.13 35.64
CA VAL A 210 12.11 -52.56 35.32
C VAL A 210 12.15 -51.04 35.40
N GLN A 211 12.92 -50.45 36.31
CA GLN A 211 13.07 -49.00 36.41
C GLN A 211 13.93 -48.41 35.27
N GLU A 212 15.01 -49.07 34.87
CA GLU A 212 15.79 -48.68 33.67
C GLU A 212 14.95 -48.81 32.39
N GLN A 213 14.20 -49.89 32.22
CA GLN A 213 13.30 -50.05 31.08
C GLN A 213 12.19 -49.00 31.05
N LEU A 214 11.70 -48.56 32.21
CA LEU A 214 10.69 -47.52 32.31
C LEU A 214 11.26 -46.15 31.92
N LEU A 215 12.48 -45.83 32.35
CA LEU A 215 13.20 -44.62 31.95
C LEU A 215 13.56 -44.60 30.45
N ASP A 216 13.96 -45.74 29.89
CA ASP A 216 14.20 -45.90 28.45
C ASP A 216 12.90 -45.76 27.64
N ASN A 217 11.78 -46.26 28.17
CA ASN A 217 10.47 -46.08 27.53
C ASN A 217 10.00 -44.62 27.62
N GLU A 218 10.21 -43.93 28.74
CA GLU A 218 9.89 -42.50 28.88
C GLU A 218 10.76 -41.64 27.96
N THR A 219 12.06 -41.90 27.87
CA THR A 219 12.94 -41.16 26.94
C THR A 219 12.58 -41.41 25.49
N ARG A 220 12.24 -42.64 25.10
CA ARG A 220 11.71 -42.94 23.76
C ARG A 220 10.39 -42.24 23.49
N ALA A 221 9.48 -42.21 24.47
CA ALA A 221 8.21 -41.51 24.33
C ALA A 221 8.40 -39.99 24.15
N LEU A 222 9.28 -39.38 24.94
CA LEU A 222 9.63 -37.96 24.82
C LEU A 222 10.32 -37.67 23.47
N GLN A 223 11.17 -38.57 22.99
CA GLN A 223 11.82 -38.40 21.70
C GLN A 223 10.81 -38.44 20.55
N VAL A 224 9.83 -39.35 20.60
CA VAL A 224 8.73 -39.40 19.63
C VAL A 224 7.85 -38.15 19.70
N GLU A 225 7.55 -37.65 20.90
CA GLU A 225 6.79 -36.41 21.09
C GLU A 225 7.53 -35.20 20.51
N LEU A 226 8.85 -35.09 20.74
CA LEU A 226 9.69 -34.04 20.19
C LEU A 226 9.78 -34.11 18.66
N THR A 227 9.94 -35.31 18.08
CA THR A 227 9.95 -35.48 16.62
C THR A 227 8.62 -35.06 16.01
N ASN A 228 7.50 -35.50 16.58
CA ASN A 228 6.17 -35.10 16.12
C ASN A 228 5.93 -33.59 16.25
N LEU A 229 6.44 -32.96 17.32
CA LEU A 229 6.38 -31.50 17.49
C LEU A 229 7.20 -30.78 16.43
N LEU A 230 8.40 -31.28 16.12
CA LEU A 230 9.28 -30.72 15.10
C LEU A 230 8.63 -30.82 13.72
N ASP A 231 8.08 -31.98 13.37
CA ASP A 231 7.38 -32.19 12.10
C ASP A 231 6.17 -31.24 11.96
N ALA A 232 5.37 -31.09 13.02
CA ALA A 232 4.25 -30.15 13.04
C ALA A 232 4.72 -28.69 12.89
N VAL A 233 5.81 -28.30 13.56
CA VAL A 233 6.38 -26.95 13.43
C VAL A 233 6.90 -26.72 12.00
N GLN A 234 7.64 -27.67 11.42
CA GLN A 234 8.17 -27.55 10.07
C GLN A 234 7.07 -27.46 9.00
N GLU A 235 6.00 -28.24 9.15
CA GLU A 235 4.82 -28.16 8.28
C GLU A 235 4.14 -26.78 8.39
N THR A 236 3.96 -26.28 9.61
CA THR A 236 3.37 -24.95 9.83
C THR A 236 4.25 -23.81 9.32
N GLU A 237 5.57 -23.93 9.45
CA GLU A 237 6.54 -22.97 8.91
C GLU A 237 6.43 -22.89 7.38
N THR A 238 6.44 -24.05 6.72
CA THR A 238 6.34 -24.12 5.26
C THR A 238 5.04 -23.47 4.76
N LYS A 239 3.90 -23.77 5.41
CA LYS A 239 2.59 -23.17 5.08
C LYS A 239 2.55 -21.64 5.29
N MET A 240 3.33 -21.11 6.23
CA MET A 240 3.40 -19.66 6.49
C MET A 240 4.27 -18.90 5.47
N ILE A 241 5.32 -19.53 4.92
CA ILE A 241 6.33 -18.86 4.09
C ILE A 241 5.76 -18.36 2.75
N GLU A 242 4.94 -19.14 2.04
CA GLU A 242 4.56 -18.82 0.65
C GLU A 242 3.78 -17.49 0.52
N MET A 243 2.79 -17.26 1.39
CA MET A 243 2.00 -16.04 1.36
C MET A 243 2.73 -14.87 2.03
N SER A 244 3.54 -15.16 3.07
CA SER A 244 4.39 -14.13 3.69
C SER A 244 5.40 -13.59 2.67
N ALA A 245 5.92 -14.45 1.78
CA ALA A 245 6.74 -14.05 0.66
C ALA A 245 5.96 -13.19 -0.34
N LEU A 246 4.71 -13.55 -0.68
CA LEU A 246 3.85 -12.72 -1.53
C LEU A 246 3.61 -11.33 -0.92
N ASN A 247 3.26 -11.26 0.36
CA ASN A 247 3.02 -9.98 1.04
C ASN A 247 4.30 -9.14 1.17
N HIS A 248 5.44 -9.79 1.40
CA HIS A 248 6.74 -9.13 1.39
C HIS A 248 7.07 -8.53 0.02
N LEU A 249 6.89 -9.30 -1.06
CA LEU A 249 7.07 -8.79 -2.43
C LEU A 249 6.15 -7.60 -2.75
N MET A 250 4.91 -7.61 -2.27
CA MET A 250 3.99 -6.48 -2.41
C MET A 250 4.47 -5.24 -1.64
N SER A 251 4.98 -5.43 -0.41
CA SER A 251 5.54 -4.34 0.41
C SER A 251 6.69 -3.63 -0.33
N THR A 252 7.60 -4.42 -0.92
CA THR A 252 8.70 -3.90 -1.72
C THR A 252 8.21 -3.13 -2.95
N HIS A 253 7.18 -3.64 -3.62
CA HIS A 253 6.62 -3.00 -4.81
C HIS A 253 5.90 -1.68 -4.48
N VAL A 254 5.20 -1.59 -3.35
CA VAL A 254 4.60 -0.35 -2.83
C VAL A 254 5.67 0.69 -2.54
N LEU A 255 6.77 0.29 -1.88
CA LEU A 255 7.88 1.18 -1.57
C LEU A 255 8.54 1.74 -2.85
N GLN A 256 8.81 0.87 -3.83
CA GLN A 256 9.38 1.28 -5.11
C GLN A 256 8.46 2.25 -5.86
N GLN A 257 7.13 2.03 -5.83
CA GLN A 257 6.16 2.93 -6.45
C GLN A 257 6.10 4.30 -5.77
N ALA A 258 6.20 4.35 -4.44
CA ALA A 258 6.22 5.60 -3.70
C ALA A 258 7.42 6.48 -4.10
N GLN A 259 8.60 5.88 -4.27
CA GLN A 259 9.80 6.58 -4.75
C GLN A 259 9.62 7.12 -6.18
N GLN A 260 9.01 6.34 -7.07
CA GLN A 260 8.75 6.78 -8.45
C GLN A 260 7.79 7.99 -8.50
N ILE A 261 6.79 8.05 -7.63
CA ILE A 261 5.87 9.19 -7.55
C ILE A 261 6.56 10.43 -7.02
N GLN A 262 7.42 10.32 -6.01
CA GLN A 262 8.19 11.46 -5.52
C GLN A 262 9.04 12.06 -6.63
N TYR A 263 9.75 11.22 -7.39
CA TYR A 263 10.52 11.68 -8.54
C TYR A 263 9.65 12.40 -9.59
N LEU A 264 8.49 11.84 -9.94
CA LEU A 264 7.57 12.47 -10.89
C LEU A 264 6.99 13.79 -10.37
N TYR A 265 6.72 13.87 -9.06
CA TYR A 265 6.25 15.08 -8.42
C TYR A 265 7.30 16.19 -8.51
N ASP A 266 8.56 15.88 -8.19
CA ASP A 266 9.66 16.85 -8.29
C ASP A 266 9.82 17.36 -9.72
N GLN A 267 9.73 16.47 -10.72
CA GLN A 267 9.74 16.85 -12.13
C GLN A 267 8.56 17.75 -12.52
N ALA A 268 7.35 17.46 -12.05
CA ALA A 268 6.16 18.27 -12.34
C ALA A 268 6.25 19.67 -11.71
N VAL A 269 6.78 19.76 -10.49
CA VAL A 269 7.03 21.04 -9.80
C VAL A 269 8.09 21.85 -10.55
N GLU A 270 9.18 21.22 -10.99
CA GLU A 270 10.23 21.89 -11.76
C GLU A 270 9.71 22.39 -13.11
N ALA A 271 8.96 21.56 -13.84
CA ALA A 271 8.33 21.95 -15.11
C ALA A 271 7.37 23.14 -14.92
N THR A 272 6.54 23.11 -13.89
CA THR A 272 5.61 24.20 -13.56
C THR A 272 6.36 25.49 -13.25
N ASN A 273 7.43 25.42 -12.44
CA ASN A 273 8.28 26.56 -12.10
C ASN A 273 8.97 27.13 -13.36
N ASN A 274 9.43 26.27 -14.27
CA ASN A 274 10.04 26.69 -15.53
C ASN A 274 9.04 27.41 -16.45
N VAL A 275 7.79 26.93 -16.53
CA VAL A 275 6.72 27.62 -17.29
C VAL A 275 6.35 28.96 -16.66
N GLU A 276 6.23 29.03 -15.34
CA GLU A 276 5.95 30.28 -14.62
C GLU A 276 7.05 31.31 -14.87
N ARG A 277 8.32 30.89 -14.74
CA ARG A 277 9.49 31.72 -15.01
C ARG A 277 9.51 32.17 -16.47
N GLY A 278 9.27 31.26 -17.41
CA GLY A 278 9.17 31.57 -18.84
C GLY A 278 8.09 32.61 -19.15
N ASN A 279 6.90 32.48 -18.54
CA ASN A 279 5.83 33.48 -18.68
C ASN A 279 6.22 34.84 -18.12
N LYS A 280 6.94 34.88 -17.00
CA LYS A 280 7.45 36.12 -16.40
C LYS A 280 8.45 36.80 -17.33
N GLU A 281 9.39 36.05 -17.90
CA GLU A 281 10.37 36.57 -18.88
C GLU A 281 9.67 37.05 -20.17
N LEU A 282 8.68 36.32 -20.68
CA LEU A 282 7.86 36.73 -21.82
C LEU A 282 7.12 38.03 -21.56
N SER A 283 6.50 38.17 -20.39
CA SER A 283 5.80 39.39 -19.98
C SER A 283 6.77 40.58 -19.89
N GLN A 284 7.96 40.37 -19.32
CA GLN A 284 9.00 41.40 -19.27
C GLN A 284 9.51 41.78 -20.67
N ALA A 285 9.68 40.81 -21.57
CA ALA A 285 10.08 41.08 -22.96
C ALA A 285 9.03 41.89 -23.72
N ILE A 286 7.73 41.59 -23.55
CA ILE A 286 6.63 42.36 -24.13
C ILE A 286 6.63 43.80 -23.58
N GLN A 287 6.79 43.97 -22.26
CA GLN A 287 6.85 45.29 -21.63
C GLN A 287 8.05 46.10 -22.13
N ARG A 288 9.22 45.47 -22.26
CA ARG A 288 10.44 46.10 -22.78
C ARG A 288 10.30 46.50 -24.25
N ASN A 289 9.64 45.68 -25.07
CA ASN A 289 9.35 46.00 -26.47
C ASN A 289 8.44 47.24 -26.60
N SER A 290 7.37 47.30 -25.80
CA SER A 290 6.50 48.48 -25.77
C SER A 290 7.24 49.75 -25.32
N SER A 291 8.09 49.63 -24.29
CA SER A 291 8.90 50.75 -23.81
C SER A 291 9.91 51.26 -24.85
N SER A 292 10.56 50.34 -25.58
CA SER A 292 11.51 50.69 -26.65
C SER A 292 10.85 51.48 -27.78
N ARG A 293 9.64 51.07 -28.19
CA ARG A 293 8.88 51.77 -29.24
C ARG A 293 8.52 53.20 -28.82
N THR A 294 8.12 53.41 -27.57
CA THR A 294 7.83 54.76 -27.06
C THR A 294 9.08 55.62 -27.00
N PHE A 295 10.23 55.06 -26.60
CA PHE A 295 11.50 55.77 -26.57
C PHE A 295 11.97 56.21 -27.97
N LEU A 296 11.86 55.32 -28.97
CA LEU A 296 12.17 55.66 -30.36
C LEU A 296 11.28 56.79 -30.91
N LEU A 297 9.98 56.77 -30.64
CA LEU A 297 9.07 57.85 -31.05
C LEU A 297 9.44 59.20 -30.42
N LEU A 298 9.80 59.19 -29.13
CA LEU A 298 10.24 60.40 -28.42
C LEU A 298 11.55 60.92 -28.98
N PHE A 299 12.51 60.04 -29.30
CA PHE A 299 13.77 60.41 -29.95
C PHE A 299 13.55 61.11 -31.29
N PHE A 300 12.71 60.55 -32.17
CA PHE A 300 12.39 61.17 -33.45
C PHE A 300 11.68 62.52 -33.27
N PHE A 301 10.77 62.63 -32.30
CA PHE A 301 10.10 63.90 -31.98
C PHE A 301 11.09 64.98 -31.54
N VAL A 302 12.03 64.67 -30.64
CA VAL A 302 13.05 65.64 -30.21
C VAL A 302 13.98 66.02 -31.36
N LEU A 303 14.34 65.05 -32.21
CA LEU A 303 15.22 65.29 -33.35
C LEU A 303 14.56 66.21 -34.39
N THR A 304 13.29 66.01 -34.72
CA THR A 304 12.58 66.87 -35.68
C THR A 304 12.44 68.29 -35.16
N PHE A 305 12.11 68.47 -33.88
CA PHE A 305 12.07 69.81 -33.26
C PHE A 305 13.44 70.48 -33.21
N SER A 306 14.51 69.73 -32.94
CA SER A 306 15.87 70.26 -32.93
C SER A 306 16.30 70.75 -34.32
N VAL A 307 15.98 70.00 -35.38
CA VAL A 307 16.26 70.39 -36.77
C VAL A 307 15.45 71.63 -37.15
N LEU A 308 14.15 71.67 -36.81
CA LEU A 308 13.29 72.82 -37.09
C LEU A 308 13.77 74.09 -36.37
N PHE A 309 14.23 73.96 -35.12
CA PHE A 309 14.80 75.07 -34.37
C PHE A 309 16.11 75.59 -34.97
N LEU A 310 16.98 74.68 -35.43
CA LEU A 310 18.22 75.03 -36.13
C LEU A 310 17.93 75.75 -37.46
N ASP A 311 16.93 75.29 -38.21
CA ASP A 311 16.49 75.92 -39.46
C ASP A 311 15.91 77.33 -39.22
N TRP A 312 15.10 77.49 -38.17
CA TRP A 312 14.59 78.79 -37.75
C TRP A 312 15.69 79.74 -37.27
N TYR A 313 16.67 79.25 -36.53
CA TYR A 313 17.81 80.06 -36.07
C TYR A 313 18.77 80.43 -37.21
N SER A 314 18.83 79.60 -38.27
CA SER A 314 19.66 79.83 -39.44
C SER A 314 19.01 80.76 -40.49
N SER A 315 17.72 81.03 -40.39
CA SER A 315 16.97 81.98 -41.24
C SER A 315 16.92 83.38 -40.62
#